data_AF-A0A0R3WF40-F1
#
_entry.id   AF-A0A0R3WF40-F1
#
_cell.length_a   1.000
_cell.length_b   1.000
_cell.length_c   1.000
_cell.angle_alpha   90.00
_cell.angle_beta   90.00
_cell.angle_gamma   90.00
#
_symmetry.space_group_name_H-M   'P 1'
#
loop_
_entity.id
_entity.type
_entity.pdbx_description
1 polymer ?
#
loop_
_entity_poly.entity_id
_entity_poly.type
_entity_poly.pdbx_seq_one_letter_code
_entity_poly.pdbx_strand_id
1 'polypeptide(L)'
;MVWANTNKMGCAMHQCVELHPALKNPQYLIVCGYKPGGNYEGDWPYEQGPSCSKCPKGQMCFRNQCVKDPKCHHVYPTLKLKKPEDRTVPACVVFKD
;
A
#
# COMPACT_ATOMS: atom_id res chain seq x y z
N MET A 1 5.74 0.05 -2.48
CA MET A 1 6.51 -0.92 -1.66
C MET A 1 5.98 -2.30 -2.01
N VAL A 2 6.85 -3.29 -2.26
CA VAL A 2 6.49 -4.57 -2.92
C VAL A 2 6.91 -5.84 -2.14
N TRP A 3 7.24 -5.73 -0.85
CA TRP A 3 7.66 -6.87 -0.03
C TRP A 3 6.44 -7.75 0.33
N ALA A 4 6.37 -8.96 -0.22
CA ALA A 4 5.20 -9.84 -0.18
C ALA A 4 4.72 -10.16 1.23
N ASN A 5 5.65 -10.30 2.18
CA ASN A 5 5.31 -10.63 3.56
C ASN A 5 4.87 -9.41 4.39
N THR A 6 5.09 -8.18 3.91
CA THR A 6 4.69 -6.95 4.60
C THR A 6 3.21 -6.65 4.34
N ASN A 7 2.38 -6.78 5.36
CA ASN A 7 0.93 -6.61 5.25
C ASN A 7 0.34 -5.51 6.14
N LYS A 8 1.18 -4.78 6.87
CA LYS A 8 0.79 -3.64 7.69
C LYS A 8 1.70 -2.46 7.40
N MET A 9 1.10 -1.28 7.34
CA MET A 9 1.77 -0.01 7.14
C MET A 9 1.08 1.04 7.99
N GLY A 10 1.85 1.92 8.60
CA GLY A 10 1.33 3.13 9.25
C GLY A 10 2.25 4.29 8.94
N CYS A 11 1.69 5.46 8.62
CA CYS A 11 2.46 6.64 8.31
C CYS A 11 2.06 7.82 9.20
N ALA A 12 3.01 8.70 9.46
CA ALA A 12 2.81 9.98 10.13
C ALA A 12 3.49 11.09 9.33
N MET A 13 2.91 12.28 9.36
CA MET A 13 3.46 13.47 8.72
C MET A 13 3.61 14.56 9.78
N HIS A 14 4.74 15.27 9.75
CA HIS A 14 4.99 16.40 10.63
C HIS A 14 5.62 17.55 9.85
N GLN A 15 5.19 18.79 10.13
CA GLN A 15 5.83 19.97 9.57
C GLN A 15 7.06 20.32 10.40
N CYS A 16 8.24 20.27 9.79
CA CYS A 16 9.52 20.58 10.41
C CYS A 16 9.98 21.96 9.93
N VAL A 17 10.31 22.86 10.86
CA VAL A 17 10.72 24.24 10.51
C VAL A 17 12.17 24.30 10.05
N GLU A 18 13.01 23.33 10.42
CA GLU A 18 14.48 23.41 10.26
C GLU A 18 15.12 22.16 9.63
N LEU A 19 14.37 21.35 8.88
CA LEU A 19 14.96 20.15 8.25
C LEU A 19 16.10 20.52 7.27
N HIS A 20 15.91 21.61 6.53
CA HIS A 20 16.85 22.22 5.59
C HIS A 20 16.81 23.75 5.75
N PRO A 21 17.66 24.33 6.61
CA PRO A 21 17.58 25.76 6.98
C PRO A 21 17.72 26.75 5.80
N ALA A 22 18.33 26.33 4.70
CA ALA A 22 18.46 27.15 3.49
C ALA A 22 17.14 27.32 2.72
N LEU A 23 16.16 26.43 2.94
CA LEU A 23 14.87 26.44 2.27
C LEU A 23 13.84 27.19 3.11
N LYS A 24 13.31 28.30 2.57
CA LYS A 24 12.31 29.16 3.24
C LYS A 24 10.88 28.63 3.16
N ASN A 25 10.64 27.55 2.43
CA ASN A 25 9.32 26.94 2.31
C ASN A 25 9.02 25.99 3.49
N PRO A 26 7.74 25.79 3.85
CA PRO A 26 7.34 24.76 4.81
C PRO A 26 7.90 23.40 4.41
N GLN A 27 8.46 22.68 5.38
CA GLN A 27 9.09 21.38 5.16
C GLN A 27 8.29 20.33 5.91
N TYR A 28 7.99 19.21 5.26
CA TYR A 28 7.19 18.14 5.84
C TYR A 28 7.98 16.85 5.83
N LEU A 29 8.14 16.24 7.00
CA LEU A 29 8.71 14.91 7.15
C LEU A 29 7.57 13.89 7.20
N ILE A 30 7.61 12.92 6.31
CA ILE A 30 6.69 11.78 6.30
C ILE A 30 7.48 10.53 6.67
N VAL A 31 7.03 9.83 7.70
CA VAL A 31 7.62 8.55 8.13
C VAL A 31 6.58 7.46 8.01
N CYS A 32 6.94 6.35 7.38
CA CYS A 32 6.10 5.16 7.27
C CYS A 32 6.80 3.96 7.89
N GLY A 33 6.14 3.31 8.86
CA GLY A 33 6.54 2.03 9.40
C GLY A 33 5.85 0.88 8.66
N TYR A 34 6.58 -0.23 8.50
CA TYR A 34 6.12 -1.42 7.79
C TYR A 34 6.26 -2.65 8.68
N LYS A 35 5.25 -3.53 8.68
CA LYS A 35 5.28 -4.77 9.46
C LYS A 35 4.66 -5.95 8.70
N PRO A 36 5.28 -7.14 8.72
CA PRO A 36 6.70 -7.39 8.99
C PRO A 36 7.66 -6.49 8.20
N GLY A 37 8.87 -6.32 8.72
CA GLY A 37 9.95 -5.64 7.99
C GLY A 37 10.32 -6.42 6.73
N GLY A 38 10.95 -5.73 5.79
CA GLY A 38 11.44 -6.29 4.54
C GLY A 38 12.80 -5.70 4.18
N ASN A 39 13.19 -5.80 2.91
CA ASN A 39 14.49 -5.38 2.41
C ASN A 39 15.66 -6.09 3.14
N TYR A 40 15.48 -7.36 3.45
CA TYR A 40 16.56 -8.18 3.98
C TYR A 40 17.61 -8.42 2.88
N GLU A 41 18.87 -8.31 3.23
CA GLU A 41 19.98 -8.52 2.30
C GLU A 41 19.97 -9.96 1.78
N GLY A 42 20.13 -10.12 0.46
CA GLY A 42 20.10 -11.42 -0.21
C GLY A 42 18.70 -11.98 -0.49
N ASP A 43 17.64 -11.37 0.05
CA ASP A 43 16.25 -11.81 -0.17
C ASP A 43 15.58 -11.05 -1.33
N TRP A 44 14.74 -11.78 -2.08
CA TRP A 44 13.86 -11.17 -3.08
C TRP A 44 12.58 -10.64 -2.42
N PRO A 45 12.06 -9.48 -2.86
CA PRO A 45 10.85 -8.91 -2.27
C PRO A 45 9.60 -9.79 -2.36
N TYR A 46 9.54 -10.67 -3.36
CA TYR A 46 8.45 -11.60 -3.56
C TYR A 46 8.96 -12.82 -4.34
N GLU A 47 8.22 -13.92 -4.26
CA GLU A 47 8.45 -15.07 -5.14
C GLU A 47 7.82 -14.82 -6.52
N GLN A 48 8.56 -15.09 -7.59
CA GLN A 48 8.04 -14.95 -8.95
C GLN A 48 7.03 -16.07 -9.27
N GLY A 49 5.89 -15.70 -9.86
CA GLY A 49 4.89 -16.65 -10.32
C GLY A 49 3.57 -15.97 -10.70
N PRO A 50 2.55 -16.77 -11.10
CA PRO A 50 1.20 -16.25 -11.29
C PRO A 50 0.68 -15.58 -10.02
N SER A 51 -0.01 -14.46 -10.17
CA SER A 51 -0.57 -13.70 -9.04
C SER A 51 -1.44 -14.61 -8.18
N CYS A 52 -1.33 -14.47 -6.86
CA CYS A 52 -2.12 -15.20 -5.86
C CYS A 52 -1.97 -16.74 -5.84
N SER A 53 -1.14 -17.34 -6.71
CA SER A 53 -0.93 -18.80 -6.77
C SER A 53 -0.42 -19.45 -5.47
N LYS A 54 0.13 -18.64 -4.55
CA LYS A 54 0.64 -19.07 -3.25
C LYS A 54 0.10 -18.24 -2.08
N CYS A 55 -1.15 -17.77 -2.17
CA CYS A 55 -1.75 -17.08 -1.02
C CYS A 55 -1.81 -17.99 0.22
N PRO A 56 -1.49 -17.48 1.43
CA PRO A 56 -1.63 -18.28 2.65
C PRO A 56 -3.08 -18.73 2.87
N LYS A 57 -3.27 -19.89 3.51
CA LYS A 57 -4.60 -20.44 3.79
C LYS A 57 -5.52 -19.41 4.48
N GLY A 58 -6.77 -19.36 4.03
CA GLY A 58 -7.77 -18.42 4.53
C GLY A 58 -7.62 -16.99 3.99
N GLN A 59 -6.81 -16.78 2.95
CA GLN A 59 -6.74 -15.53 2.20
C GLN A 59 -7.31 -15.71 0.80
N MET A 60 -7.84 -14.62 0.26
CA MET A 60 -8.42 -14.57 -1.07
C MET A 60 -7.61 -13.64 -1.95
N CYS A 61 -7.70 -13.81 -3.27
CA CYS A 61 -7.06 -12.92 -4.21
C CYS A 61 -7.91 -11.67 -4.45
N PHE A 62 -7.36 -10.51 -4.10
CA PHE A 62 -7.98 -9.22 -4.33
C PHE A 62 -6.97 -8.27 -4.96
N ARG A 63 -7.25 -7.79 -6.18
CA ARG A 63 -6.34 -6.91 -6.95
C ARG A 63 -4.90 -7.45 -6.99
N ASN A 64 -4.76 -8.73 -7.34
CA ASN A 64 -3.50 -9.47 -7.42
C ASN A 64 -2.71 -9.55 -6.09
N GLN A 65 -3.39 -9.37 -4.95
CA GLN A 65 -2.81 -9.45 -3.62
C GLN A 65 -3.60 -10.44 -2.74
N CYS A 66 -2.91 -11.07 -1.80
CA CYS A 66 -3.53 -11.95 -0.81
C CYS A 66 -4.12 -11.13 0.33
N VAL A 67 -5.42 -11.28 0.58
CA VAL A 67 -6.14 -10.49 1.59
C VAL A 67 -7.00 -11.41 2.45
N LYS A 68 -6.96 -11.21 3.77
CA LYS A 68 -7.94 -11.79 4.70
C LYS A 68 -9.23 -10.98 4.62
N ASP A 69 -10.33 -11.65 4.31
CA ASP A 69 -11.67 -11.04 4.24
C ASP A 69 -11.72 -9.77 3.36
N PRO A 70 -11.48 -9.89 2.04
CA PRO A 70 -11.48 -8.73 1.15
C PRO A 70 -12.85 -8.05 1.20
N LYS A 71 -12.90 -6.87 1.82
CA LYS A 71 -14.07 -6.00 1.77
C LYS A 71 -13.92 -5.11 0.54
N CYS A 72 -14.86 -5.23 -0.39
CA CYS A 72 -15.09 -4.23 -1.42
C CYS A 72 -15.68 -2.96 -0.79
N HIS A 73 -14.92 -2.28 0.06
CA HIS A 73 -15.23 -0.90 0.39
C HIS A 73 -14.98 -0.07 -0.86
N HIS A 74 -15.91 0.85 -1.19
CA HIS A 74 -15.58 1.96 -2.08
C HIS A 74 -14.26 2.54 -1.57
N VAL A 75 -13.21 2.43 -2.37
CA VAL A 75 -11.86 2.85 -1.98
C VAL A 75 -11.96 4.32 -1.55
N TYR A 76 -11.98 4.58 -0.25
CA TYR A 76 -12.14 5.94 0.26
C TYR A 76 -10.79 6.68 0.08
N PRO A 77 -10.78 7.93 -0.42
CA PRO A 77 -11.87 8.68 -1.03
C PRO A 77 -11.47 9.18 -2.43
N THR A 78 -11.57 8.35 -3.46
CA THR A 78 -11.52 8.92 -4.83
C THR A 78 -12.69 9.88 -5.08
N LEU A 79 -13.81 9.70 -4.37
CA LEU A 79 -14.95 10.64 -4.35
C LEU A 79 -14.60 12.05 -3.82
N LYS A 80 -13.51 12.20 -3.03
CA LYS A 80 -13.04 13.53 -2.58
C LYS A 80 -12.12 14.21 -3.59
N LEU A 81 -11.74 13.53 -4.67
CA LEU A 81 -10.87 14.10 -5.69
C LEU A 81 -11.68 15.04 -6.58
N LYS A 82 -11.08 16.21 -6.87
CA LYS A 82 -11.74 17.30 -7.58
C LYS A 82 -12.07 16.93 -9.03
N LYS A 83 -11.15 16.20 -9.68
CA LYS A 83 -11.28 15.82 -11.08
C LYS A 83 -12.06 14.52 -11.23
N PRO A 84 -13.10 14.45 -12.08
CA PRO A 84 -13.88 13.24 -12.34
C PRO A 84 -13.05 12.05 -12.82
N GLU A 85 -12.04 12.29 -13.66
CA GLU A 85 -11.14 11.25 -14.17
C GLU A 85 -10.40 10.51 -13.03
N ASP A 86 -10.00 11.24 -11.99
CA ASP A 86 -9.32 10.69 -10.80
C ASP A 86 -10.28 9.94 -9.87
N ARG A 87 -11.59 10.06 -10.07
CA ARG A 87 -12.61 9.34 -9.28
C ARG A 87 -12.77 7.89 -9.71
N THR A 88 -12.31 7.55 -10.92
CA THR A 88 -12.46 6.22 -11.48
C THR A 88 -11.52 5.24 -10.79
N VAL A 89 -12.10 4.34 -10.00
CA VAL A 89 -11.37 3.19 -9.45
C VAL A 89 -11.68 1.97 -10.31
N PRO A 90 -10.68 1.15 -10.64
CA PRO A 90 -10.92 -0.14 -11.27
C PRO A 90 -11.94 -0.94 -10.47
N ALA A 91 -12.80 -1.68 -11.18
CA ALA A 91 -13.84 -2.51 -10.58
C ALA A 91 -13.29 -3.37 -9.43
N CYS A 92 -14.09 -3.54 -8.38
CA CYS A 92 -13.73 -4.43 -7.30
C CYS A 92 -13.88 -5.88 -7.77
N VAL A 93 -12.78 -6.49 -8.22
CA VAL A 93 -12.75 -7.90 -8.62
C VAL A 93 -12.14 -8.70 -7.47
N VAL A 94 -12.96 -9.54 -6.87
CA VAL A 94 -12.53 -10.56 -5.89
C VAL A 94 -12.56 -11.90 -6.62
N PHE A 95 -11.40 -12.53 -6.76
CA PHE A 95 -11.33 -13.87 -7.32
C PHE A 95 -11.57 -14.85 -6.18
N LYS A 96 -12.63 -15.66 -6.33
CA LYS A 96 -12.84 -16.86 -5.51
C LYS A 96 -12.23 -18.02 -6.30
N ASP A 97 -11.33 -18.74 -5.67
CA ASP A 97 -10.90 -20.06 -6.16
C ASP A 97 -12.09 -21.03 -6.14
#